data_AF-A0A924LEW5-F1
#
_entry.id   AF-A0A924LEW5-F1
#
_cell.length_a   1.000
_cell.length_b   1.000
_cell.length_c   1.000
_cell.angle_alpha   90.00
_cell.angle_beta   90.00
_cell.angle_gamma   90.00
#
_symmetry.space_group_name_H-M   'P 1'
#
loop_
_entity.id
_entity.type
_entity.pdbx_description
1 polymer ?
#
loop_
_entity_poly.entity_id
_entity_poly.type
_entity_poly.pdbx_seq_one_letter_code
_entity_poly.pdbx_strand_id
1 'polypeptide(L)' 'VELPNDFIPTPTDGEVADFELWPIARALHAVRTTDAFKFNVSVVLIALFIRHGLVTGDEAARLSAALG' A
#
# COMPACT_ATOMS: atom_id res chain seq x y z
N VAL A 1 4.15 0.17 -12.93
CA VAL A 1 5.10 1.26 -13.20
C VAL A 1 6.08 1.28 -12.06
N GLU A 2 7.37 1.26 -12.37
CA GLU A 2 8.44 1.45 -11.41
C GLU A 2 8.97 2.88 -11.57
N LEU A 3 9.36 3.52 -10.46
CA LEU A 3 9.84 4.90 -10.44
C LEU A 3 11.37 4.94 -10.43
N PRO A 4 11.99 5.99 -10.99
CA PRO A 4 13.41 6.25 -10.81
C PRO A 4 13.80 6.34 -9.33
N ASN A 5 14.99 5.87 -8.96
CA ASN A 5 15.45 5.88 -7.56
C ASN A 5 15.66 7.29 -7.00
N ASP A 6 15.87 8.27 -7.86
CA ASP A 6 16.06 9.69 -7.54
C ASP A 6 14.77 10.51 -7.63
N PHE A 7 13.63 9.87 -7.89
CA PHE A 7 12.34 10.53 -7.91
C PHE A 7 11.93 10.96 -6.49
N ILE A 8 11.69 12.25 -6.30
CA ILE A 8 11.18 12.83 -5.05
C ILE A 8 9.85 13.52 -5.35
N PRO A 9 8.71 13.01 -4.87
CA PRO A 9 7.42 13.65 -5.07
C PRO A 9 7.35 14.98 -4.31
N THR A 10 6.65 15.97 -4.88
CA THR A 10 6.41 17.27 -4.24
C THR A 10 4.91 17.57 -4.29
N PRO A 11 4.25 17.96 -3.19
CA PRO A 11 2.85 18.38 -3.23
C PRO A 11 2.70 19.66 -4.07
N THR A 12 1.76 19.68 -5.02
CA THR A 12 1.63 20.78 -6.00
C THR A 12 0.33 21.57 -5.91
N ASP A 13 -0.72 21.01 -5.30
CA ASP A 13 -2.09 21.55 -5.33
C ASP A 13 -2.67 21.79 -3.92
N GLY A 14 -1.89 21.50 -2.87
CA GLY A 14 -2.30 21.68 -1.48
C GLY A 14 -3.22 20.58 -0.93
N GLU A 15 -3.50 19.52 -1.70
CA GLU A 15 -4.33 18.39 -1.23
C GLU A 15 -3.57 17.46 -0.28
N VAL A 16 -2.23 17.43 -0.40
CA VAL A 16 -1.32 16.60 0.38
C VAL A 16 -0.33 17.48 1.11
N ALA A 17 -0.09 17.19 2.39
CA ALA A 17 0.87 17.95 3.20
C ALA A 17 2.32 17.56 2.90
N ASP A 18 2.59 16.26 2.76
CA ASP A 18 3.92 15.72 2.45
C ASP A 18 3.81 14.26 1.94
N PHE A 19 4.90 13.73 1.39
CA PHE A 19 5.06 12.35 0.97
C PHE A 19 6.19 11.66 1.74
N GLU A 20 5.95 10.42 2.18
CA GLU A 20 6.98 9.59 2.81
C GLU A 20 7.26 8.35 1.98
N LEU A 21 8.55 8.01 1.81
CA LEU A 21 8.97 6.75 1.23
C LEU A 21 9.11 5.68 2.32
N TRP A 22 8.20 4.70 2.34
CA TRP A 22 8.23 3.60 3.31
C TRP A 22 8.73 2.30 2.70
N PRO A 23 9.51 1.50 3.44
CA PRO A 23 9.69 0.10 3.10
C PRO A 23 8.34 -0.61 3.02
N ILE A 24 8.13 -1.42 1.98
CA ILE A 24 6.84 -2.09 1.76
C ILE A 24 6.43 -3.00 2.94
N ALA A 25 7.41 -3.59 3.63
CA ALA A 25 7.17 -4.38 4.84
C ALA A 25 6.61 -3.55 6.01
N ARG A 26 7.02 -2.28 6.15
CA ARG A 26 6.48 -1.34 7.15
C ARG A 26 5.02 -1.03 6.82
N ALA A 27 4.71 -0.75 5.55
CA ALA A 27 3.34 -0.50 5.12
C ALA A 27 2.43 -1.72 5.37
N LEU A 28 2.91 -2.93 5.06
CA LEU A 28 2.19 -4.17 5.37
C LEU A 28 1.90 -4.31 6.86
N HIS A 29 2.90 -4.10 7.72
CA HIS A 29 2.71 -4.18 9.16
C HIS A 29 1.67 -3.17 9.63
N ALA A 30 1.78 -1.91 9.21
CA ALA A 30 0.85 -0.85 9.59
C ALA A 30 -0.60 -1.15 9.16
N VAL A 31 -0.82 -1.66 7.94
CA VAL A 31 -2.15 -2.08 7.46
C VAL A 31 -2.73 -3.22 8.32
N ARG A 32 -1.89 -4.11 8.86
CA ARG A 32 -2.35 -5.26 9.68
C ARG A 32 -2.64 -4.91 11.13
N THR A 33 -1.98 -3.89 11.68
CA THR A 33 -1.97 -3.65 13.13
C THR A 33 -2.51 -2.29 13.55
N THR A 34 -2.77 -1.39 12.60
CA THR A 34 -3.17 0.00 12.88
C THR A 34 -4.18 0.53 11.85
N ASP A 35 -4.77 1.69 12.15
CA ASP A 35 -5.62 2.47 11.23
C ASP A 35 -4.86 3.66 10.60
N ALA A 36 -3.55 3.52 10.38
CA ALA A 36 -2.71 4.61 9.86
C ALA A 36 -3.07 5.06 8.42
N PHE A 37 -3.82 4.24 7.68
CA PHE A 37 -4.27 4.54 6.32
C PHE A 37 -5.79 4.72 6.28
N LYS A 38 -6.27 5.56 5.36
CA LYS A 38 -7.70 5.64 5.05
C LYS A 38 -8.19 4.24 4.63
N PHE A 39 -9.41 3.88 5.04
CA PHE A 39 -9.97 2.53 4.80
C PHE A 39 -9.90 2.10 3.33
N ASN A 40 -10.16 3.02 2.39
CA ASN A 40 -10.11 2.77 0.95
C ASN A 40 -8.68 2.61 0.43
N VAL A 41 -7.69 3.22 1.08
CA VAL A 41 -6.26 3.05 0.75
C VAL A 41 -5.78 1.66 1.19
N SER A 42 -6.24 1.16 2.34
CA SER A 42 -5.89 -0.19 2.81
C SER A 42 -6.28 -1.28 1.80
N VAL A 43 -7.40 -1.13 1.10
CA VAL A 43 -7.82 -2.03 0.01
C VAL A 43 -6.81 -2.05 -1.14
N VAL A 44 -6.37 -0.87 -1.58
CA VAL A 44 -5.38 -0.73 -2.66
C VAL A 44 -4.03 -1.35 -2.25
N LEU A 45 -3.63 -1.15 -1.00
CA LEU A 45 -2.40 -1.72 -0.44
C LEU A 45 -2.47 -3.25 -0.33
N ILE A 46 -3.60 -3.82 0.10
CA ILE A 46 -3.79 -5.28 0.14
C ILE A 46 -3.62 -5.88 -1.25
N ALA A 47 -4.23 -5.29 -2.29
CA ALA A 47 -4.05 -5.73 -3.66
C ALA A 47 -2.57 -5.61 -4.12
N LEU A 48 -1.86 -4.55 -3.72
CA LEU A 48 -0.42 -4.40 -3.96
C LEU A 48 0.38 -5.52 -3.30
N PHE A 49 0.13 -5.83 -2.03
CA PHE A 49 0.84 -6.86 -1.29
C PHE A 49 0.67 -8.25 -1.90
N ILE A 50 -0.54 -8.56 -2.39
CA ILE A 50 -0.80 -9.82 -3.11
C ILE A 50 0.00 -9.88 -4.42
N ARG A 51 -0.01 -8.80 -5.23
CA ARG A 51 0.76 -8.75 -6.50
C ARG A 51 2.26 -8.93 -6.30
N HIS A 52 2.81 -8.43 -5.19
CA HIS A 52 4.23 -8.54 -4.85
C HIS A 52 4.57 -9.77 -4.00
N GLY A 53 3.62 -10.67 -3.75
CA GLY A 53 3.87 -11.92 -3.02
C GLY A 53 4.14 -11.76 -1.53
N LEU A 54 3.73 -10.63 -0.94
CA LEU A 54 3.85 -10.37 0.51
C LEU A 54 2.70 -11.00 1.32
N VAL A 55 1.56 -11.21 0.67
CA VAL A 55 0.46 -12.03 1.17
C VAL A 55 0.28 -13.15 0.17
N THR A 56 0.29 -14.40 0.63
CA THR A 56 0.29 -15.59 -0.25
C THR A 56 -0.66 -16.68 0.28
N GLY A 57 -0.83 -17.75 -0.51
CA GLY A 57 -1.65 -18.90 -0.14
C GLY A 57 -3.13 -18.56 0.02
N ASP A 58 -3.78 -19.26 0.95
CA ASP A 58 -5.22 -19.14 1.20
C ASP A 58 -5.65 -17.72 1.61
N GLU A 59 -4.80 -17.01 2.35
CA GLU A 59 -5.08 -15.64 2.77
C GLU A 59 -5.18 -14.71 1.56
N ALA A 60 -4.22 -14.81 0.63
CA ALA A 60 -4.24 -14.05 -0.62
C ALA A 60 -5.45 -14.40 -1.49
N ALA A 61 -5.84 -15.68 -1.55
CA ALA A 61 -7.01 -16.12 -2.30
C ALA A 61 -8.31 -15.54 -1.72
N ARG A 62 -8.50 -15.61 -0.40
CA ARG A 62 -9.67 -15.04 0.29
C ARG A 62 -9.74 -13.52 0.13
N LEU A 63 -8.62 -12.83 0.32
CA LEU A 63 -8.56 -11.38 0.17
C LEU A 63 -8.83 -10.97 -1.27
N SER A 64 -8.27 -11.66 -2.26
CA SER A 64 -8.54 -11.37 -3.68
C SER A 64 -10.03 -11.52 -4.02
N ALA A 65 -10.68 -12.57 -3.52
CA ALA A 65 -12.11 -12.79 -3.72
C ALA A 65 -12.99 -11.74 -3.01
N ALA A 66 -12.56 -11.20 -1.87
CA ALA A 66 -13.28 -10.14 -1.15
C ALA A 66 -13.09 -8.74 -1.76
N LEU A 67 -12.08 -8.56 -2.61
CA LEU A 67 -11.79 -7.31 -3.30
C LEU A 67 -12.39 -7.23 -4.72
N GLY A 68 -12.98 -8.32 -5.21
CA GLY A 68 -13.71 -8.43 -6.48
C GLY A 68 -15.18 -8.78 -6.28
#